data_AF-K1TJF5-F1
#
_entry.id   AF-K1TJF5-F1
#
_cell.length_a   1.000
_cell.length_b   1.000
_cell.length_c   1.000
_cell.angle_alpha   90.00
_cell.angle_beta   90.00
_cell.angle_gamma   90.00
#
_symmetry.space_group_name_H-M   'P 1'
#
loop_
_entity.id
_entity.type
_entity.pdbx_description
1 polymer ?
#
loop_
_entity_poly.entity_id
_entity_poly.type
_entity_poly.pdbx_seq_one_letter_code
_entity_poly.pdbx_strand_id
1 'polypeptide(L)'
;AAGADAVYTGGALFGARAYAHNLTEEELLEAIDYKQFFANDDIYIEKFIVNPRHVEIQLLADEHGNVIYLGERDCSLQRRNQKVLEESPSPIMTEDLRRRMGEAAVRAAKACGYANAGTVEFLVDKDLNFYFMEMNARIQVEHPVTEMVTGVDLVKAQINIAAGLPLQYKQEDIKLSGHVIECRINAEEPKNNFRPCPGKIKSIHMPG
;
A
#
# COMPACT_ATOMS: atom_id res chain seq x y z
N ALA A 1 -0.44 35.38 1.76
CA ALA A 1 0.01 34.33 0.83
C ALA A 1 -0.62 33.03 1.31
N ALA A 2 -1.42 32.37 0.49
CA ALA A 2 -2.01 31.08 0.84
C ALA A 2 -0.87 30.05 0.78
N GLY A 3 -0.49 29.50 1.93
CA GLY A 3 0.50 28.42 2.00
C GLY A 3 -0.05 27.18 1.30
N ALA A 4 0.80 26.49 0.56
CA ALA A 4 0.49 25.17 0.02
C ALA A 4 0.98 24.12 1.03
N ASP A 5 0.15 23.14 1.33
CA ASP A 5 0.59 21.93 2.03
C ASP A 5 1.18 20.97 1.00
N ALA A 6 2.46 20.64 1.14
CA ALA A 6 3.23 19.86 0.16
C ALA A 6 3.91 18.65 0.82
N VAL A 7 3.95 17.53 0.09
CA VAL A 7 4.81 16.38 0.41
C VAL A 7 5.92 16.31 -0.62
N TYR A 8 7.15 16.20 -0.12
CA TYR A 8 8.33 15.92 -0.92
C TYR A 8 8.65 14.42 -0.89
N THR A 9 9.06 13.85 -2.01
CA THR A 9 9.53 12.46 -2.10
C THR A 9 10.70 12.35 -3.07
N GLY A 10 11.86 11.93 -2.58
CA GLY A 10 13.02 11.53 -3.39
C GLY A 10 13.24 10.01 -3.35
N GLY A 11 13.50 9.36 -4.49
CA GLY A 11 13.69 7.91 -4.64
C GLY A 11 15.09 7.42 -4.20
N ALA A 12 15.40 6.16 -3.96
CA ALA A 12 14.67 4.89 -3.99
C ALA A 12 14.99 4.12 -2.69
N LEU A 13 14.22 3.07 -2.39
CA LEU A 13 14.30 2.16 -1.23
C LEU A 13 13.68 2.67 0.09
N PHE A 14 13.67 3.96 0.39
CA PHE A 14 13.09 4.48 1.64
C PHE A 14 12.29 5.78 1.55
N GLY A 15 12.14 6.37 0.34
CA GLY A 15 11.28 7.53 0.06
C GLY A 15 11.19 8.54 1.19
N ALA A 16 12.19 9.42 1.35
CA ALA A 16 12.11 10.44 2.39
C ALA A 16 10.91 11.37 2.11
N ARG A 17 9.89 11.25 2.96
CA ARG A 17 8.69 12.10 2.97
C ARG A 17 8.88 13.23 3.96
N ALA A 18 9.06 14.44 3.47
CA ALA A 18 8.94 15.64 4.29
C ALA A 18 7.52 16.17 4.17
N TYR A 19 6.85 16.35 5.31
CA TYR A 19 5.53 16.95 5.41
C TYR A 19 5.71 18.35 5.92
N ALA A 20 5.18 19.32 5.19
CA ALA A 20 5.25 20.69 5.64
C ALA A 20 3.97 21.45 5.33
N HIS A 21 3.52 22.16 6.35
CA HIS A 21 2.33 22.99 6.32
C HIS A 21 2.75 24.44 6.11
N ASN A 22 2.13 25.11 5.14
CA ASN A 22 2.38 26.52 4.85
C ASN A 22 3.85 26.88 4.57
N LEU A 23 4.57 26.07 3.80
CA LEU A 23 5.95 26.41 3.41
C LEU A 23 6.00 27.70 2.59
N THR A 24 6.98 28.53 2.91
CA THR A 24 7.49 29.55 2.00
C THR A 24 8.38 28.91 0.92
N GLU A 25 8.58 29.61 -0.19
CA GLU A 25 9.44 29.15 -1.29
C GLU A 25 10.89 28.90 -0.84
N GLU A 26 11.39 29.70 0.12
CA GLU A 26 12.71 29.53 0.73
C GLU A 26 12.82 28.25 1.57
N GLU A 27 11.83 27.97 2.43
CA GLU A 27 11.83 26.75 3.26
C GLU A 27 11.67 25.47 2.40
N LEU A 28 10.98 25.57 1.27
CA LEU A 28 10.88 24.50 0.28
C LEU A 28 12.25 24.20 -0.36
N LEU A 29 13.01 25.24 -0.71
CA LEU A 29 14.35 25.12 -1.31
C LEU A 29 15.38 24.57 -0.31
N GLU A 30 15.31 24.94 0.96
CA GLU A 30 16.17 24.36 2.02
C GLU A 30 15.87 22.87 2.26
N ALA A 31 14.58 22.47 2.26
CA ALA A 31 14.21 21.07 2.40
C ALA A 31 14.66 20.21 1.21
N ILE A 32 14.69 20.81 0.01
CA ILE A 32 15.21 20.20 -1.22
C ILE A 32 16.73 19.94 -1.13
N ASP A 33 17.49 20.68 -0.32
CA ASP A 33 18.96 20.54 -0.26
C ASP A 33 19.44 19.25 0.44
N TYR A 34 18.52 18.39 0.89
CA TYR A 34 18.78 17.01 1.34
C TYR A 34 19.23 16.04 0.23
N LYS A 35 19.59 16.55 -0.95
CA LYS A 35 20.14 15.82 -2.13
C LYS A 35 21.29 14.88 -1.81
N GLN A 36 22.00 15.09 -0.70
CA GLN A 36 23.21 14.35 -0.36
C GLN A 36 22.98 12.88 0.07
N PHE A 37 21.73 12.44 0.27
CA PHE A 37 21.43 11.09 0.77
C PHE A 37 20.89 10.11 -0.27
N PHE A 38 20.66 10.54 -1.51
CA PHE A 38 20.01 9.72 -2.54
C PHE A 38 20.84 9.62 -3.82
N ALA A 39 20.72 8.47 -4.51
CA ALA A 39 21.41 8.21 -5.77
C ALA A 39 20.71 8.88 -6.99
N ASN A 40 19.46 9.34 -6.80
CA ASN A 40 18.69 10.11 -7.78
C ASN A 40 18.24 11.42 -7.11
N ASP A 41 18.45 12.54 -7.79
CA ASP A 41 18.10 13.89 -7.36
C ASP A 41 16.76 14.40 -7.90
N ASP A 42 15.99 13.53 -8.57
CA ASP A 42 14.62 13.82 -9.01
C ASP A 42 13.69 14.10 -7.83
N ILE A 43 12.92 15.16 -7.97
CA ILE A 43 12.00 15.68 -6.96
C ILE A 43 10.66 15.89 -7.62
N TYR A 44 9.61 15.44 -6.94
CA TYR A 44 8.24 15.82 -7.28
C TYR A 44 7.51 16.30 -6.02
N ILE A 45 6.52 17.16 -6.25
CA ILE A 45 5.70 17.78 -5.21
C ILE A 45 4.27 17.32 -5.44
N GLU A 46 3.66 16.80 -4.38
CA GLU A 46 2.24 16.43 -4.39
C GLU A 46 1.45 17.25 -3.39
N LYS A 47 0.15 17.35 -3.67
CA LYS A 47 -0.81 17.93 -2.74
C LYS A 47 -0.83 17.10 -1.46
N PHE A 48 -0.59 17.73 -0.32
CA PHE A 48 -0.76 17.06 0.97
C PHE A 48 -2.24 16.83 1.28
N ILE A 49 -2.61 15.56 1.48
CA ILE A 49 -3.94 15.19 1.93
C ILE A 49 -3.91 15.10 3.45
N VAL A 50 -4.77 15.88 4.12
CA VAL A 50 -4.81 15.96 5.58
C VAL A 50 -5.60 14.78 6.15
N ASN A 51 -5.02 14.09 7.13
CA ASN A 51 -5.59 12.90 7.78
C ASN A 51 -6.12 11.84 6.79
N PRO A 52 -5.32 11.41 5.80
CA PRO A 52 -5.77 10.43 4.82
C PRO A 52 -5.82 9.04 5.44
N ARG A 53 -6.68 8.20 4.89
CA ARG A 53 -6.58 6.74 5.04
C ARG A 53 -5.68 6.20 3.94
N HIS A 54 -4.77 5.30 4.29
CA HIS A 54 -3.97 4.56 3.32
C HIS A 54 -4.75 3.29 2.98
N VAL A 55 -5.29 3.23 1.77
CA VAL A 55 -6.08 2.10 1.30
C VAL A 55 -5.51 1.60 -0.01
N GLU A 56 -5.33 0.30 -0.13
CA GLU A 56 -4.64 -0.30 -1.28
C GLU A 56 -5.45 -1.44 -1.88
N ILE A 57 -5.35 -1.59 -3.21
CA ILE A 57 -6.10 -2.58 -3.99
C ILE A 57 -5.16 -3.69 -4.43
N GLN A 58 -5.49 -4.93 -4.05
CA GLN A 58 -4.78 -6.11 -4.53
C GLN A 58 -5.20 -6.44 -5.97
N LEU A 59 -4.21 -6.68 -6.83
CA LEU A 59 -4.41 -7.11 -8.22
C LEU A 59 -3.83 -8.50 -8.47
N LEU A 60 -4.44 -9.20 -9.42
CA LEU A 60 -3.84 -10.30 -10.17
C LEU A 60 -3.99 -10.03 -11.66
N ALA A 61 -2.93 -10.22 -12.42
CA ALA A 61 -2.92 -10.09 -13.87
C ALA A 61 -2.19 -11.27 -14.52
N ASP A 62 -2.72 -11.83 -15.60
CA ASP A 62 -1.99 -12.84 -16.40
C ASP A 62 -1.37 -12.26 -17.68
N GLU A 63 -0.57 -13.06 -18.36
CA GLU A 63 0.05 -12.70 -19.65
C GLU A 63 -0.94 -12.71 -20.83
N HIS A 64 -2.20 -13.09 -20.59
CA HIS A 64 -3.26 -13.16 -21.60
C HIS A 64 -4.15 -11.90 -21.60
N GLY A 65 -3.78 -10.88 -20.81
CA GLY A 65 -4.49 -9.60 -20.72
C GLY A 65 -5.65 -9.57 -19.72
N ASN A 66 -5.84 -10.64 -18.94
CA ASN A 66 -6.83 -10.65 -17.88
C ASN A 66 -6.25 -9.96 -16.63
N VAL A 67 -7.03 -9.05 -16.05
CA VAL A 67 -6.66 -8.33 -14.82
C VAL A 67 -7.89 -8.24 -13.93
N ILE A 68 -7.75 -8.64 -12.67
CA ILE A 68 -8.79 -8.58 -11.64
C ILE A 68 -8.27 -7.90 -10.38
N TYR A 69 -9.17 -7.38 -9.56
CA TYR A 69 -8.87 -6.92 -8.20
C TYR A 69 -9.53 -7.81 -7.14
N LEU A 70 -8.86 -7.97 -6.00
CA LEU A 70 -9.22 -8.90 -4.92
C LEU A 70 -9.71 -8.16 -3.67
N GLY A 71 -10.38 -7.02 -3.86
CA GLY A 71 -10.77 -6.10 -2.79
C GLY A 71 -9.63 -5.17 -2.38
N GLU A 72 -9.74 -4.67 -1.16
CA GLU A 72 -8.86 -3.66 -0.59
C GLU A 72 -8.29 -4.05 0.78
N ARG A 73 -7.22 -3.38 1.18
CA ARG A 73 -6.71 -3.38 2.55
C ARG A 73 -6.64 -1.95 3.08
N ASP A 74 -7.00 -1.76 4.35
CA ASP A 74 -6.69 -0.55 5.10
C ASP A 74 -5.35 -0.74 5.80
N CYS A 75 -4.39 0.13 5.48
CA CYS A 75 -3.04 0.14 6.04
C CYS A 75 -2.74 1.46 6.73
N SER A 76 -3.77 2.16 7.21
CA SER A 76 -3.64 3.51 7.77
C SER A 76 -2.91 3.51 9.12
N LEU A 77 -2.93 2.40 9.86
CA LEU A 77 -2.24 2.32 11.14
C LEU A 77 -0.74 2.14 10.93
N GLN A 78 -0.05 3.28 10.90
CA GLN A 78 1.37 3.35 10.63
C GLN A 78 2.12 4.03 11.77
N ARG A 79 3.38 3.63 11.95
CA ARG A 79 4.33 4.33 12.82
C ARG A 79 5.56 4.69 11.98
N ARG A 80 5.86 5.99 11.88
CA ARG A 80 6.97 6.50 11.04
C ARG A 80 6.91 5.97 9.60
N ASN A 81 5.71 6.00 9.00
CA ASN A 81 5.40 5.51 7.65
C ASN A 81 5.62 4.00 7.44
N GLN A 82 5.73 3.22 8.53
CA GLN A 82 5.75 1.75 8.48
C GLN A 82 4.40 1.23 8.92
N LYS A 83 3.80 0.34 8.12
CA LYS A 83 2.55 -0.34 8.46
C LYS A 83 2.75 -1.24 9.69
N VAL A 84 1.84 -1.13 10.65
CA VAL A 84 1.89 -1.87 11.94
C VAL A 84 0.75 -2.88 12.04
N LEU A 85 -0.42 -2.49 11.52
CA LEU A 85 -1.63 -3.29 11.45
C LEU A 85 -2.29 -3.02 10.10
N GLU A 86 -2.77 -4.10 9.51
CA GLU A 86 -3.46 -4.09 8.22
C GLU A 86 -4.76 -4.87 8.37
N GLU A 87 -5.83 -4.39 7.74
CA GLU A 87 -7.12 -5.07 7.80
C GLU A 87 -7.83 -5.09 6.45
N SER A 88 -8.62 -6.13 6.23
CA SER A 88 -9.41 -6.33 5.03
C SER A 88 -10.78 -6.93 5.39
N PRO A 89 -11.89 -6.44 4.80
CA PRO A 89 -11.98 -5.23 3.99
C PRO A 89 -11.70 -3.95 4.82
N SER A 90 -11.55 -2.80 4.15
CA SER A 90 -11.38 -1.53 4.87
C SER A 90 -12.68 -1.10 5.57
N PRO A 91 -12.64 -0.64 6.83
CA PRO A 91 -13.85 -0.21 7.55
C PRO A 91 -14.56 1.02 6.95
N ILE A 92 -13.84 1.84 6.18
CA ILE A 92 -14.40 3.04 5.56
C ILE A 92 -15.05 2.75 4.20
N MET A 93 -14.96 1.51 3.72
CA MET A 93 -15.27 1.18 2.35
C MET A 93 -16.77 1.03 2.10
N THR A 94 -17.24 1.65 1.02
CA THR A 94 -18.57 1.41 0.44
C THR A 94 -18.45 0.57 -0.82
N GLU A 95 -19.54 -0.05 -1.27
CA GLU A 95 -19.55 -0.81 -2.53
C GLU A 95 -19.14 0.07 -3.74
N ASP A 96 -19.63 1.31 -3.80
CA ASP A 96 -19.27 2.25 -4.88
C ASP A 96 -17.79 2.64 -4.84
N LEU A 97 -17.27 2.98 -3.64
CA LEU A 97 -15.87 3.37 -3.50
C LEU A 97 -14.95 2.20 -3.88
N ARG A 98 -15.24 0.99 -3.39
CA ARG A 98 -14.47 -0.23 -3.71
C ARG A 98 -14.44 -0.48 -5.21
N ARG A 99 -15.60 -0.38 -5.86
CA ARG A 99 -15.72 -0.56 -7.31
C ARG A 99 -14.90 0.49 -8.06
N ARG A 100 -15.03 1.78 -7.73
CA ARG A 100 -14.29 2.86 -8.39
C ARG A 100 -12.77 2.74 -8.23
N MET A 101 -12.30 2.40 -7.03
CA MET A 101 -10.88 2.19 -6.75
C MET A 101 -10.36 0.93 -7.45
N GLY A 102 -11.10 -0.18 -7.37
CA GLY A 102 -10.77 -1.43 -8.04
C GLY A 102 -10.65 -1.27 -9.56
N GLU A 103 -11.64 -0.62 -10.19
CA GLU A 103 -11.61 -0.31 -11.62
C GLU A 103 -10.44 0.62 -11.99
N ALA A 104 -10.10 1.59 -11.13
CA ALA A 104 -8.96 2.46 -11.34
C ALA A 104 -7.63 1.70 -11.30
N ALA A 105 -7.46 0.80 -10.32
CA ALA A 105 -6.29 -0.06 -10.20
C ALA A 105 -6.14 -1.00 -11.41
N VAL A 106 -7.24 -1.62 -11.85
CA VAL A 106 -7.25 -2.46 -13.07
C VAL A 106 -6.88 -1.66 -14.31
N ARG A 107 -7.40 -0.45 -14.48
CA ARG A 107 -7.02 0.43 -15.61
C ARG A 107 -5.53 0.75 -15.59
N ALA A 108 -4.98 1.07 -14.41
CA ALA A 108 -3.55 1.36 -14.27
C ALA A 108 -2.69 0.15 -14.66
N ALA A 109 -3.00 -1.03 -14.14
CA ALA A 109 -2.29 -2.27 -14.46
C ALA A 109 -2.38 -2.65 -15.95
N LYS A 110 -3.56 -2.48 -16.57
CA LYS A 110 -3.70 -2.69 -18.02
C LYS A 110 -2.88 -1.70 -18.85
N ALA A 111 -2.85 -0.43 -18.44
CA ALA A 111 -2.12 0.61 -19.17
C ALA A 111 -0.60 0.37 -19.19
N CYS A 112 -0.04 -0.25 -18.16
CA CYS A 112 1.39 -0.60 -18.11
C CYS A 112 1.70 -2.03 -18.57
N GLY A 113 0.70 -2.80 -19.04
CA GLY A 113 0.89 -4.20 -19.43
C GLY A 113 1.34 -5.09 -18.26
N TYR A 114 0.84 -4.79 -17.06
CA TYR A 114 1.23 -5.52 -15.84
C TYR A 114 0.81 -6.98 -15.90
N ALA A 115 1.67 -7.85 -15.37
CA ALA A 115 1.39 -9.25 -15.12
C ALA A 115 1.85 -9.61 -13.70
N ASN A 116 1.32 -10.71 -13.17
CA ASN A 116 1.54 -11.22 -11.82
C ASN A 116 0.73 -10.48 -10.72
N ALA A 117 1.00 -10.76 -9.44
CA ALA A 117 0.37 -10.08 -8.31
C ALA A 117 0.99 -8.70 -8.09
N GLY A 118 0.17 -7.69 -7.81
CA GLY A 118 0.63 -6.34 -7.49
C GLY A 118 -0.37 -5.59 -6.65
N THR A 119 0.02 -4.44 -6.14
CA THR A 119 -0.86 -3.61 -5.31
C THR A 119 -0.81 -2.17 -5.76
N VAL A 120 -1.97 -1.54 -5.90
CA VAL A 120 -2.09 -0.10 -6.17
C VAL A 120 -2.52 0.60 -4.90
N GLU A 121 -1.68 1.50 -4.41
CA GLU A 121 -1.90 2.24 -3.18
C GLU A 121 -2.58 3.58 -3.45
N PHE A 122 -3.55 3.92 -2.60
CA PHE A 122 -4.29 5.16 -2.65
C PHE A 122 -4.31 5.85 -1.28
N LEU A 123 -4.39 7.18 -1.31
CA LEU A 123 -4.83 7.99 -0.18
C LEU A 123 -6.32 8.27 -0.33
N VAL A 124 -7.11 8.02 0.72
CA VAL A 124 -8.56 8.31 0.76
C VAL A 124 -8.81 9.41 1.79
N ASP A 125 -9.46 10.48 1.36
CA ASP A 125 -9.80 11.61 2.23
C ASP A 125 -11.11 11.40 3.01
N LYS A 126 -11.44 12.36 3.89
CA LYS A 126 -12.66 12.33 4.71
C LYS A 126 -13.97 12.34 3.92
N ASP A 127 -13.93 12.81 2.67
CA ASP A 127 -15.07 12.93 1.78
C ASP A 127 -15.15 11.74 0.79
N LEU A 128 -14.33 10.70 1.02
CA LEU A 128 -14.22 9.48 0.22
C LEU A 128 -13.72 9.73 -1.22
N ASN A 129 -12.97 10.81 -1.44
CA ASN A 129 -12.16 10.96 -2.64
C ASN A 129 -10.87 10.15 -2.48
N PHE A 130 -10.41 9.52 -3.56
CA PHE A 130 -9.19 8.73 -3.56
C PHE A 130 -8.18 9.28 -4.56
N TYR A 131 -6.90 9.17 -4.20
CA TYR A 131 -5.77 9.69 -4.95
C TYR A 131 -4.73 8.58 -5.09
N PHE A 132 -4.31 8.27 -6.31
CA PHE A 132 -3.23 7.32 -6.56
C PHE A 132 -1.95 7.80 -5.88
N MET A 133 -1.21 6.88 -5.27
CA MET A 133 0.07 7.18 -4.62
C MET A 133 1.20 6.39 -5.27
N GLU A 134 1.13 5.07 -5.26
CA GLU A 134 2.14 4.22 -5.88
C GLU A 134 1.58 2.86 -6.31
N MET A 135 2.39 2.11 -7.05
CA MET A 135 2.12 0.71 -7.36
C MET A 135 3.29 -0.15 -6.90
N ASN A 136 3.01 -1.09 -6.01
CA ASN A 136 3.95 -2.13 -5.61
C ASN A 136 3.85 -3.31 -6.58
N ALA A 137 4.84 -3.43 -7.46
CA ALA A 137 4.94 -4.48 -8.49
C ALA A 137 5.45 -5.83 -7.94
N ARG A 138 4.95 -6.23 -6.76
CA ARG A 138 5.34 -7.43 -6.02
C ARG A 138 4.26 -7.79 -5.01
N ILE A 139 4.35 -9.00 -4.46
CA ILE A 139 3.56 -9.35 -3.28
C ILE A 139 3.98 -8.50 -2.07
N GLN A 140 3.01 -8.19 -1.22
CA GLN A 140 3.21 -7.43 0.01
C GLN A 140 3.12 -8.35 1.23
N VAL A 141 3.59 -7.87 2.38
CA VAL A 141 3.64 -8.67 3.62
C VAL A 141 2.22 -9.04 4.05
N GLU A 142 1.34 -8.06 3.99
CA GLU A 142 -0.07 -8.07 4.38
C GLU A 142 -1.02 -8.75 3.39
N HIS A 143 -0.49 -9.49 2.39
CA HIS A 143 -1.34 -10.27 1.49
C HIS A 143 -2.26 -11.31 2.18
N PRO A 144 -1.92 -11.92 3.34
CA PRO A 144 -2.77 -12.92 3.98
C PRO A 144 -4.16 -12.39 4.35
N VAL A 145 -4.31 -11.12 4.72
CA VAL A 145 -5.66 -10.60 5.02
C VAL A 145 -6.57 -10.63 3.80
N THR A 146 -6.01 -10.44 2.59
CA THR A 146 -6.75 -10.56 1.33
C THR A 146 -7.05 -12.02 1.01
N GLU A 147 -6.10 -12.93 1.18
CA GLU A 147 -6.32 -14.36 0.97
C GLU A 147 -7.44 -14.89 1.86
N MET A 148 -7.45 -14.50 3.14
CA MET A 148 -8.42 -14.96 4.12
C MET A 148 -9.84 -14.47 3.83
N VAL A 149 -10.03 -13.24 3.33
CA VAL A 149 -11.38 -12.75 2.99
C VAL A 149 -11.87 -13.19 1.61
N THR A 150 -10.98 -13.55 0.68
CA THR A 150 -11.35 -13.94 -0.70
C THR A 150 -11.31 -15.44 -0.94
N GLY A 151 -10.53 -16.19 -0.15
CA GLY A 151 -10.21 -17.59 -0.41
C GLY A 151 -9.22 -17.80 -1.56
N VAL A 152 -8.58 -16.75 -2.08
CA VAL A 152 -7.63 -16.83 -3.19
C VAL A 152 -6.19 -16.90 -2.65
N ASP A 153 -5.47 -17.97 -2.97
CA ASP A 153 -4.04 -18.12 -2.68
C ASP A 153 -3.23 -17.32 -3.72
N LEU A 154 -2.69 -16.19 -3.28
CA LEU A 154 -1.98 -15.23 -4.10
C LEU A 154 -0.63 -15.78 -4.56
N VAL A 155 0.14 -16.42 -3.67
CA VAL A 155 1.46 -16.96 -4.01
C VAL A 155 1.34 -18.06 -5.07
N LYS A 156 0.36 -18.96 -4.92
CA LYS A 156 0.06 -19.99 -5.92
C LYS A 156 -0.40 -19.38 -7.24
N ALA A 157 -1.23 -18.33 -7.20
CA ALA A 157 -1.63 -17.61 -8.40
C ALA A 157 -0.41 -17.00 -9.12
N GLN A 158 0.52 -16.38 -8.39
CA GLN A 158 1.76 -15.83 -8.98
C GLN A 158 2.57 -16.90 -9.70
N ILE A 159 2.72 -18.09 -9.11
CA ILE A 159 3.45 -19.21 -9.72
C ILE A 159 2.74 -19.70 -10.98
N ASN A 160 1.42 -19.86 -10.94
CA ASN A 160 0.63 -20.29 -12.10
C ASN A 160 0.72 -19.29 -13.25
N ILE A 161 0.61 -17.99 -12.95
CA ILE A 161 0.74 -16.90 -13.93
C ILE A 161 2.13 -16.93 -14.56
N ALA A 162 3.19 -17.06 -13.74
CA ALA A 162 4.56 -17.13 -14.23
C ALA A 162 4.84 -18.40 -15.07
N ALA A 163 4.04 -19.44 -14.92
CA ALA A 163 4.05 -20.63 -15.78
C ALA A 163 3.26 -20.45 -17.09
N GLY A 164 2.75 -19.25 -17.38
CA GLY A 164 1.97 -18.93 -18.57
C GLY A 164 0.49 -19.37 -18.51
N LEU A 165 0.00 -19.81 -17.34
CA LEU A 165 -1.39 -20.20 -17.19
C LEU A 165 -2.30 -18.96 -17.10
N PRO A 166 -3.51 -19.02 -17.68
CA PRO A 166 -4.49 -17.94 -17.52
C PRO A 166 -5.03 -17.88 -16.08
N LEU A 167 -5.54 -16.71 -15.70
CA LEU A 167 -6.25 -16.54 -14.43
C LEU A 167 -7.40 -17.53 -14.32
N GLN A 168 -7.50 -18.19 -13.16
CA GLN A 168 -8.57 -19.14 -12.85
C GLN A 168 -9.85 -18.46 -12.36
N TYR A 169 -9.81 -17.14 -12.19
CA TYR A 169 -10.88 -16.35 -11.59
C TYR A 169 -11.25 -15.18 -12.50
N LYS A 170 -12.55 -14.87 -12.54
CA LYS A 170 -13.08 -13.63 -13.10
C LYS A 170 -13.42 -12.67 -11.96
N GLN A 171 -13.61 -11.39 -12.31
CA GLN A 171 -13.96 -10.37 -11.32
C GLN A 171 -15.25 -10.69 -10.55
N GLU A 172 -16.23 -11.32 -11.21
CA GLU A 172 -17.52 -11.74 -10.65
C GLU A 172 -17.42 -12.91 -9.65
N ASP A 173 -16.33 -13.68 -9.70
CA ASP A 173 -16.08 -14.78 -8.78
C ASP A 173 -15.56 -14.29 -7.41
N ILE A 174 -15.03 -13.06 -7.38
CA ILE A 174 -14.39 -12.49 -6.19
C ILE A 174 -15.45 -11.99 -5.22
N LYS A 175 -15.55 -12.66 -4.07
CA LYS A 175 -16.46 -12.30 -2.97
C LYS A 175 -15.64 -12.13 -1.70
N LEU A 176 -15.86 -11.01 -1.01
CA LEU A 176 -15.25 -10.75 0.29
C LEU A 176 -16.16 -11.32 1.39
N SER A 177 -15.59 -12.10 2.31
CA SER A 177 -16.30 -12.66 3.45
C SER A 177 -15.56 -12.37 4.76
N GLY A 178 -16.31 -11.92 5.76
CA GLY A 178 -15.77 -11.60 7.08
C GLY A 178 -14.90 -10.34 7.11
N HIS A 179 -14.05 -10.27 8.14
CA HIS A 179 -13.09 -9.20 8.36
C HIS A 179 -11.86 -9.80 9.02
N VAL A 180 -10.69 -9.48 8.50
CA VAL A 180 -9.41 -10.08 8.90
C VAL A 180 -8.43 -8.97 9.21
N ILE A 181 -7.69 -9.15 10.29
CA ILE A 181 -6.68 -8.21 10.78
C ILE A 181 -5.36 -8.95 10.87
N GLU A 182 -4.30 -8.34 10.36
CA GLU A 182 -2.93 -8.76 10.55
C GLU A 182 -2.22 -7.79 11.50
N CYS A 183 -1.46 -8.34 12.44
CA CYS A 183 -0.66 -7.58 13.40
C CYS A 183 0.79 -8.00 13.28
N ARG A 184 1.70 -7.04 13.06
CA ARG A 184 3.13 -7.32 13.01
C ARG A 184 3.73 -7.41 14.40
N ILE A 185 4.22 -8.58 14.78
CA ILE A 185 4.97 -8.78 16.03
C ILE A 185 6.46 -8.59 15.76
N ASN A 186 6.96 -7.40 16.05
CA ASN A 186 8.35 -7.02 15.83
C ASN A 186 9.19 -7.12 17.11
N ALA A 187 10.48 -7.43 16.95
CA ALA A 187 11.47 -7.31 18.03
C ALA A 187 11.85 -5.84 18.23
N GLU A 188 10.93 -5.06 18.82
CA GLU A 188 11.09 -3.65 19.15
C GLU A 188 10.66 -3.40 20.60
N GLU A 189 11.30 -2.44 21.28
CA GLU A 189 10.97 -2.09 22.66
C GLU A 189 10.15 -0.79 22.74
N PRO A 190 8.83 -0.85 23.00
CA PRO A 190 7.97 0.34 23.02
C PRO A 190 8.41 1.40 24.03
N LYS A 191 8.91 0.99 25.21
CA LYS A 191 9.37 1.92 26.26
C LYS A 191 10.61 2.71 25.86
N ASN A 192 11.38 2.19 24.90
CA ASN A 192 12.59 2.81 24.37
C ASN A 192 12.36 3.30 22.94
N ASN A 193 11.22 3.94 22.70
CA ASN A 193 10.87 4.55 21.41
C ASN A 193 10.94 3.56 20.23
N PHE A 194 10.48 2.33 20.47
CA PHE A 194 10.49 1.20 19.52
C PHE A 194 11.87 0.89 18.93
N ARG A 195 12.93 1.13 19.71
CA ARG A 195 14.28 0.71 19.31
C ARG A 195 14.29 -0.80 19.04
N PRO A 196 14.91 -1.26 17.93
CA PRO A 196 15.11 -2.68 17.68
C PRO A 196 15.77 -3.38 18.87
N CYS A 197 15.25 -4.54 19.24
CA CYS A 197 15.75 -5.36 20.36
C CYS A 197 16.10 -6.79 19.91
N PRO A 198 17.12 -6.95 19.03
CA PRO A 198 17.55 -8.28 18.59
C PRO A 198 18.13 -9.07 19.77
N GLY A 199 17.94 -10.39 19.76
CA GLY A 199 18.44 -11.26 20.80
C GLY A 199 18.04 -12.72 20.58
N LYS A 200 18.50 -13.61 21.46
CA LYS A 200 18.13 -15.03 21.40
C LYS A 200 16.72 -15.22 21.95
N ILE A 201 15.82 -15.76 21.12
CA ILE A 201 14.49 -16.21 21.57
C ILE A 201 14.69 -17.39 22.53
N LYS A 202 14.26 -17.24 23.78
CA LYS A 202 14.41 -18.27 24.84
C LYS A 202 13.20 -19.21 24.91
N SER A 203 12.02 -18.71 24.58
CA SER A 203 10.76 -19.44 24.59
C SER A 203 9.82 -18.80 23.58
N ILE A 204 8.99 -19.61 22.94
CA ILE A 204 7.92 -19.18 22.04
C ILE A 204 6.72 -20.11 22.27
N HIS A 205 5.54 -19.53 22.41
CA HIS A 205 4.29 -20.26 22.52
C HIS A 205 3.31 -19.62 21.54
N MET A 206 3.05 -20.33 20.45
CA MET A 206 2.17 -19.85 19.39
C MET A 206 0.71 -20.11 19.76
N PRO A 207 -0.20 -19.12 19.68
CA PRO A 207 -1.62 -19.38 19.82
C PRO A 207 -2.14 -20.12 18.58
N GLY A 208 -3.14 -20.98 18.75
CA GLY A 208 -3.80 -21.70 17.65
C GLY A 208 -4.16 -23.13 17.97
#